data_AF-S4XAP5-F1
#
_entry.id   AF-S4XAP5-F1
#
_cell.length_a   1.000
_cell.length_b   1.000
_cell.length_c   1.000
_cell.angle_alpha   90.00
_cell.angle_beta   90.00
_cell.angle_gamma   90.00
#
_symmetry.space_group_name_H-M   'P 1'
#
loop_
_entity.id
_entity.type
_entity.pdbx_description
1 polymer ?
#
loop_
_entity_poly.entity_id
_entity_poly.type
_entity_poly.pdbx_seq_one_letter_code
_entity_poly.pdbx_strand_id
1 'polypeptide(L)'
;MAGDLSLLVGVVILTGVSGFLATACRTGTLPRNGVVGVRTKATMSSDEAWDAGHRAAAPALRRTAWFGLVLIAITVIVLVIVEPGEDPGWEFLFPVVGFVGVTVGICLAGVVANRVAKEILAQE
;
A
#
# COMPACT_ATOMS: atom_id res chain seq x y z
N MET A 1 -21.20 -2.93 12.54
CA MET A 1 -21.54 -1.63 11.91
C MET A 1 -20.44 -0.56 12.04
N ALA A 2 -20.23 0.10 13.19
CA ALA A 2 -19.23 1.18 13.27
C ALA A 2 -17.78 0.72 13.05
N GLY A 3 -17.43 -0.48 13.55
CA GLY A 3 -16.12 -1.10 13.36
C GLY A 3 -15.81 -1.44 11.89
N ASP A 4 -16.74 -2.10 11.20
CA ASP A 4 -16.60 -2.46 9.78
C ASP A 4 -16.39 -1.25 8.88
N LEU A 5 -17.18 -0.20 9.13
CA LEU A 5 -17.07 1.03 8.37
C LEU A 5 -15.69 1.68 8.56
N SER A 6 -15.19 1.73 9.79
CA SER A 6 -13.87 2.31 10.07
C SER A 6 -12.74 1.51 9.42
N LEU A 7 -12.80 0.18 9.44
CA LEU A 7 -11.83 -0.69 8.77
C LEU A 7 -11.90 -0.51 7.26
N LEU A 8 -13.10 -0.54 6.67
CA LEU A 8 -13.30 -0.36 5.24
C LEU A 8 -12.75 0.99 4.76
N VAL A 9 -13.01 2.08 5.49
CA VAL A 9 -12.44 3.40 5.21
C VAL A 9 -10.91 3.34 5.26
N GLY A 10 -10.34 2.68 6.26
CA GLY A 10 -8.89 2.45 6.34
C GLY A 10 -8.34 1.72 5.11
N VAL A 11 -8.97 0.63 4.69
CA VAL A 11 -8.55 -0.13 3.50
C VAL A 11 -8.66 0.75 2.24
N VAL A 12 -9.74 1.50 2.06
CA VAL A 12 -9.93 2.43 0.94
C VAL A 12 -8.80 3.45 0.87
N ILE A 13 -8.48 4.10 1.99
CA ILE A 13 -7.41 5.10 2.06
C ILE A 13 -6.06 4.47 1.70
N LEU A 14 -5.68 3.36 2.36
CA LEU A 14 -4.38 2.72 2.13
C LEU A 14 -4.25 2.19 0.69
N THR A 15 -5.34 1.68 0.11
CA THR A 15 -5.41 1.22 -1.28
C THR A 15 -5.23 2.38 -2.25
N GLY A 16 -5.94 3.50 -2.01
CA GLY A 16 -5.82 4.71 -2.82
C GLY A 16 -4.41 5.29 -2.79
N VAL A 17 -3.80 5.38 -1.59
CA VAL A 17 -2.41 5.81 -1.42
C VAL A 17 -1.45 4.88 -2.16
N SER A 18 -1.64 3.56 -2.05
CA SER A 18 -0.80 2.59 -2.76
C SER A 18 -0.89 2.74 -4.28
N GLY A 19 -2.09 2.93 -4.83
CA GLY A 19 -2.30 3.14 -6.26
C GLY A 19 -1.71 4.47 -6.77
N PHE A 20 -1.89 5.54 -5.99
CA PHE A 20 -1.30 6.85 -6.27
C PHE A 20 0.23 6.77 -6.28
N LEU A 21 0.84 6.21 -5.22
CA LEU A 21 2.29 6.06 -5.11
C LEU A 21 2.85 5.15 -6.20
N ALA A 22 2.17 4.04 -6.55
CA ALA A 22 2.59 3.19 -7.65
C ALA A 22 2.69 3.95 -8.98
N THR A 23 1.74 4.86 -9.23
CA THR A 23 1.75 5.69 -10.43
C THR A 23 2.87 6.72 -10.37
N ALA A 24 2.96 7.49 -9.29
CA ALA A 24 3.96 8.53 -9.11
C ALA A 24 5.40 8.01 -9.17
N CYS A 25 5.65 6.85 -8.56
CA CYS A 25 6.94 6.17 -8.60
C CYS A 25 7.30 5.67 -10.00
N ARG A 26 6.31 5.19 -10.77
CA ARG A 26 6.52 4.71 -12.14
C ARG A 26 6.77 5.85 -13.13
N THR A 27 6.12 7.00 -12.94
CA THR A 27 6.25 8.17 -13.82
C THR A 27 7.42 9.08 -13.43
N GLY A 28 8.13 8.79 -12.34
CA GLY A 28 9.24 9.62 -11.86
C GLY A 28 8.80 11.02 -11.41
N THR A 29 7.51 11.22 -11.13
CA THR A 29 6.96 12.53 -10.74
C THR A 29 7.10 12.81 -9.25
N LEU A 30 7.76 11.92 -8.51
CA LEU A 30 8.01 12.05 -7.09
C LEU A 30 9.43 12.55 -6.88
N PRO A 31 9.67 13.88 -6.76
CA PRO A 31 11.00 14.40 -6.47
C PRO A 31 11.45 13.94 -5.08
N ARG A 32 12.77 13.85 -4.86
CA ARG A 32 13.32 13.56 -3.53
C ARG A 32 12.85 14.62 -2.55
N ASN A 33 12.14 14.19 -1.50
CA ASN A 33 11.51 15.09 -0.55
C ASN A 33 11.41 14.47 0.85
N GLY A 34 11.12 15.32 1.84
CA GLY A 34 11.03 14.91 3.25
C GLY A 34 9.65 14.45 3.70
N VAL A 35 8.63 14.40 2.85
CA VAL A 35 7.22 14.26 3.24
C VAL A 35 6.59 12.97 2.71
N VAL A 36 6.74 12.68 1.42
CA VAL A 36 6.06 11.60 0.69
C VAL A 36 7.07 10.64 0.09
N GLY A 37 6.89 9.35 0.37
CA GLY A 37 7.73 8.26 -0.16
C GLY A 37 8.45 7.46 0.92
N VAL A 38 9.30 6.53 0.48
CA VAL A 38 10.11 5.67 1.34
C VAL A 38 11.38 6.42 1.73
N ARG A 39 11.44 6.91 2.98
CA ARG A 39 12.51 7.78 3.50
C ARG A 39 13.47 6.99 4.38
N THR A 40 14.39 6.28 3.74
CA THR A 40 15.49 5.60 4.41
C THR A 40 16.78 6.36 4.18
N LYS A 41 17.82 6.08 4.99
CA LYS A 41 19.15 6.66 4.77
C LYS A 41 19.66 6.39 3.35
N ALA A 42 19.38 5.20 2.80
CA ALA A 42 19.79 4.82 1.46
C ALA A 42 18.96 5.52 0.37
N THR A 43 17.62 5.51 0.45
CA THR A 43 16.79 6.17 -0.57
C THR A 43 16.96 7.69 -0.61
N MET A 44 17.49 8.30 0.44
CA MET A 44 17.75 9.74 0.51
C MET A 44 19.18 10.15 0.11
N SER A 45 20.10 9.20 -0.14
CA SER A 45 21.53 9.52 -0.37
C SER A 45 21.75 10.31 -1.65
N SER A 46 21.09 9.93 -2.74
CA SER A 46 21.17 10.58 -4.04
C SER A 46 19.81 10.59 -4.75
N ASP A 47 19.65 11.43 -5.76
CA ASP A 47 18.43 11.43 -6.59
C ASP A 47 18.31 10.12 -7.38
N GLU A 48 19.44 9.52 -7.76
CA GLU A 48 19.48 8.20 -8.40
C GLU A 48 18.99 7.09 -7.48
N ALA A 49 19.48 7.03 -6.23
CA ALA A 49 19.05 6.05 -5.24
C ALA A 49 17.56 6.21 -4.89
N TRP A 50 17.07 7.46 -4.81
CA TRP A 50 15.66 7.76 -4.63
C TRP A 50 14.82 7.18 -5.76
N ASP A 51 15.16 7.52 -7.00
CA ASP A 51 14.39 7.21 -8.20
C ASP A 51 14.43 5.71 -8.52
N ALA A 52 15.59 5.07 -8.43
CA ALA A 52 15.75 3.63 -8.58
C ALA A 52 14.95 2.84 -7.53
N GLY A 53 15.05 3.21 -6.25
CA GLY A 53 14.30 2.58 -5.16
C GLY A 53 12.78 2.69 -5.33
N HIS A 54 12.28 3.88 -5.67
CA HIS A 54 10.84 4.10 -5.86
C HIS A 54 10.32 3.38 -7.11
N ARG A 55 11.04 3.39 -8.22
CA ARG A 55 10.67 2.60 -9.41
C ARG A 55 10.59 1.12 -9.10
N ALA A 56 11.54 0.57 -8.33
CA ALA A 56 11.54 -0.83 -7.93
C ALA A 56 10.36 -1.19 -7.02
N ALA A 57 9.89 -0.25 -6.18
CA ALA A 57 8.72 -0.44 -5.34
C ALA A 57 7.38 -0.33 -6.09
N ALA A 58 7.33 0.34 -7.24
CA ALA A 58 6.10 0.62 -7.98
C ALA A 58 5.27 -0.64 -8.34
N PRO A 59 5.85 -1.77 -8.82
CA PRO A 59 5.10 -2.99 -9.08
C PRO A 59 4.48 -3.60 -7.83
N ALA A 60 5.18 -3.56 -6.69
CA ALA A 60 4.67 -4.04 -5.42
C ALA A 60 3.49 -3.19 -4.95
N LEU A 61 3.63 -1.86 -4.96
CA LEU A 61 2.55 -0.93 -4.63
C LEU A 61 1.31 -1.12 -5.53
N ARG A 62 1.52 -1.36 -6.83
CA ARG A 62 0.42 -1.62 -7.77
C ARG A 62 -0.31 -2.92 -7.43
N ARG A 63 0.41 -4.00 -7.12
CA ARG A 63 -0.21 -5.28 -6.69
C ARG A 63 -0.97 -5.10 -5.38
N THR A 64 -0.40 -4.38 -4.42
CA THR A 64 -1.06 -4.03 -3.15
C THR A 64 -2.35 -3.25 -3.38
N ALA A 65 -2.36 -2.28 -4.30
CA ALA A 65 -3.57 -1.53 -4.64
C ALA A 65 -4.65 -2.43 -5.28
N TRP A 66 -4.27 -3.32 -6.20
CA TRP A 66 -5.22 -4.28 -6.78
C TRP A 66 -5.80 -5.23 -5.76
N PHE A 67 -4.96 -5.77 -4.87
CA PHE A 67 -5.41 -6.60 -3.75
C PHE A 67 -6.43 -5.85 -2.89
N GLY A 68 -6.11 -4.62 -2.46
CA GLY A 68 -7.01 -3.79 -1.67
C GLY A 68 -8.34 -3.52 -2.36
N LEU A 69 -8.34 -3.21 -3.67
CA LEU A 69 -9.56 -2.99 -4.46
C LEU A 69 -10.48 -4.22 -4.48
N VAL A 70 -9.90 -5.41 -4.65
CA VAL A 70 -10.67 -6.66 -4.62
C VAL A 70 -11.32 -6.88 -3.25
N LEU A 71 -10.57 -6.67 -2.16
CA LEU A 71 -11.10 -6.85 -0.81
C LEU A 71 -12.15 -5.80 -0.43
N ILE A 72 -12.01 -4.56 -0.91
CA ILE A 72 -13.04 -3.51 -0.77
C ILE A 72 -14.33 -3.96 -1.48
N ALA A 73 -14.23 -4.43 -2.73
CA ALA A 73 -15.40 -4.88 -3.49
C ALA A 73 -16.11 -6.05 -2.78
N ILE A 74 -15.36 -7.05 -2.32
CA ILE A 74 -15.92 -8.19 -1.56
C ILE A 74 -16.60 -7.69 -0.29
N THR A 75 -15.96 -6.81 0.48
CA THR A 75 -16.52 -6.27 1.73
C THR A 75 -17.84 -5.54 1.47
N VAL A 76 -17.92 -4.70 0.44
CA VAL A 76 -19.15 -3.98 0.08
C VAL A 76 -20.26 -4.96 -0.34
N ILE A 77 -19.94 -5.98 -1.13
CA ILE A 77 -20.91 -7.01 -1.55
C ILE A 77 -21.46 -7.75 -0.32
N VAL A 78 -20.59 -8.17 0.60
CA VAL A 78 -20.97 -8.83 1.85
C VAL A 78 -21.90 -7.92 2.66
N LEU A 79 -21.53 -6.66 2.89
CA LEU A 79 -22.34 -5.72 3.67
C LEU A 79 -23.71 -5.39 3.07
N VAL A 80 -23.88 -5.51 1.75
CA VAL A 80 -25.13 -5.19 1.06
C VAL A 80 -26.06 -6.41 0.94
N ILE A 81 -25.50 -7.60 0.71
CA ILE A 81 -26.29 -8.82 0.44
C ILE A 81 -26.65 -9.54 1.74
N VAL A 82 -25.78 -9.47 2.74
CA VAL A 82 -25.91 -10.26 3.96
C VAL A 82 -26.68 -9.45 4.97
N GLU A 83 -27.86 -9.95 5.35
CA GLU A 83 -28.60 -9.38 6.47
C GLU A 83 -27.80 -9.57 7.77
N PRO A 84 -27.69 -8.55 8.63
CA PRO A 84 -27.04 -8.69 9.92
C PRO A 84 -27.73 -9.78 10.75
N GLY A 85 -27.08 -10.93 10.91
CA GLY A 85 -27.56 -12.06 11.70
C GLY A 85 -27.05 -12.03 13.14
N GLU A 86 -27.53 -12.98 13.96
CA GLU A 86 -27.20 -13.07 15.40
C GLU A 86 -25.74 -13.54 15.69
N ASP A 87 -24.97 -13.98 14.67
CA ASP A 87 -23.56 -14.41 14.75
C ASP A 87 -22.61 -13.42 14.03
N PRO A 88 -22.09 -12.38 14.71
CA PRO A 88 -21.53 -11.19 14.07
C PRO A 88 -20.00 -11.21 13.95
N GLY A 89 -19.39 -12.32 13.53
CA GLY A 89 -17.92 -12.47 13.52
C GLY A 89 -17.25 -12.44 12.14
N TRP A 90 -17.92 -12.94 11.12
CA TRP A 90 -17.29 -13.30 9.86
C TRP A 90 -17.31 -12.16 8.84
N GLU A 91 -18.23 -11.20 9.00
CA GLU A 91 -18.30 -9.96 8.21
C GLU A 91 -17.02 -9.12 8.34
N PHE A 92 -16.30 -9.26 9.47
CA PHE A 92 -15.02 -8.59 9.72
C PHE A 92 -13.85 -9.23 8.97
N LEU A 93 -13.98 -10.46 8.46
CA LEU A 93 -12.87 -11.21 7.88
C LEU A 93 -12.23 -10.45 6.71
N PHE A 94 -13.03 -10.03 5.74
CA PHE A 94 -12.55 -9.35 4.54
C PHE A 94 -11.95 -7.97 4.80
N PRO A 95 -12.59 -7.06 5.57
CA PRO A 95 -11.98 -5.76 5.87
C PRO A 95 -10.70 -5.90 6.72
N VAL A 96 -10.64 -6.85 7.66
CA VAL A 96 -9.41 -7.10 8.45
C VAL A 96 -8.28 -7.65 7.56
N VAL A 97 -8.57 -8.65 6.72
CA VAL A 97 -7.59 -9.20 5.76
C VAL A 97 -7.12 -8.15 4.78
N GLY A 98 -8.03 -7.31 4.28
CA GLY A 98 -7.71 -6.17 3.42
C GLY A 98 -6.78 -5.18 4.13
N PHE A 99 -7.09 -4.80 5.35
CA PHE A 99 -6.30 -3.83 6.12
C PHE A 99 -4.90 -4.33 6.42
N VAL A 100 -4.79 -5.56 6.93
CA VAL A 100 -3.49 -6.18 7.26
C VAL A 100 -2.69 -6.42 5.98
N GLY A 101 -3.32 -7.00 4.95
CA GLY A 101 -2.64 -7.32 3.69
C GLY A 101 -2.13 -6.08 2.96
N VAL A 102 -2.91 -4.99 2.92
CA VAL A 102 -2.46 -3.74 2.30
C VAL A 102 -1.31 -3.11 3.09
N THR A 103 -1.41 -3.08 4.43
CA THR A 103 -0.33 -2.60 5.30
C THR A 103 0.97 -3.36 5.07
N VAL A 104 0.92 -4.69 5.08
CA VAL A 104 2.07 -5.55 4.82
C VAL A 104 2.64 -5.29 3.41
N GLY A 105 1.78 -5.16 2.41
CA GLY A 105 2.19 -4.86 1.03
C GLY A 105 2.93 -3.53 0.91
N ILE A 106 2.51 -2.49 1.63
CA ILE A 106 3.20 -1.19 1.70
C ILE A 106 4.57 -1.35 2.37
N CYS A 107 4.64 -2.08 3.50
CA CYS A 107 5.92 -2.34 4.18
C CYS A 107 6.91 -3.08 3.28
N LEU A 108 6.46 -4.11 2.55
CA LEU A 108 7.29 -4.86 1.62
C LEU A 108 7.80 -3.98 0.47
N ALA A 109 6.95 -3.10 -0.08
CA ALA A 109 7.38 -2.13 -1.07
C ALA A 109 8.47 -1.19 -0.52
N GLY A 110 8.35 -0.77 0.74
CA GLY A 110 9.39 0.00 1.44
C GLY A 110 10.71 -0.75 1.59
N VAL A 111 10.65 -2.05 1.93
CA VAL A 111 11.84 -2.91 2.01
C VAL A 111 12.52 -3.03 0.64
N VAL A 112 11.75 -3.22 -0.44
CA VAL A 112 12.27 -3.29 -1.80
C VAL A 112 12.97 -1.98 -2.19
N ALA A 113 12.33 -0.83 -1.96
CA ALA A 113 12.94 0.47 -2.26
C ALA A 113 14.26 0.68 -1.52
N ASN A 114 14.30 0.37 -0.23
CA ASN A 114 15.50 0.50 0.58
C ASN A 114 16.63 -0.44 0.13
N ARG A 115 16.29 -1.67 -0.28
CA ARG A 115 17.28 -2.64 -0.76
C ARG A 115 17.95 -2.14 -2.04
N VAL A 116 17.16 -1.73 -3.04
CA VAL A 116 17.69 -1.23 -4.31
C VAL A 116 18.52 0.04 -4.09
N ALA A 117 18.07 0.96 -3.23
CA ALA A 117 18.85 2.14 -2.93
C ALA A 117 20.21 1.83 -2.27
N LYS A 118 20.30 0.79 -1.44
CA LYS A 118 21.58 0.33 -0.88
C LYS A 118 22.52 -0.26 -1.94
N GLU A 119 21.97 -0.93 -2.95
CA GLU A 119 22.74 -1.46 -4.07
C GLU A 119 23.36 -0.33 -4.89
N ILE A 120 22.63 0.76 -5.13
CA ILE A 120 23.16 1.98 -5.77
C ILE A 120 24.26 2.61 -4.92
N LEU A 121 24.02 2.81 -3.62
CA LEU A 121 25.00 3.41 -2.71
C LEU A 121 26.30 2.59 -2.62
N ALA A 122 26.26 1.28 -2.81
CA ALA A 122 27.44 0.42 -2.77
C ALA A 122 28.28 0.48 -4.08
N GLN A 123 27.75 1.10 -5.13
CA GLN A 123 28.43 1.28 -6.43
C GLN A 123 29.10 2.67 -6.55
N GLU A 124 28.79 3.59 -5.64
CA GLU A 124 29.44 4.91 -5.50
C GLU A 124 30.72 4.82 -4.66
#